data_AF-U4QWR9-F1
#
_entry.id   AF-U4QWR9-F1
#
_cell.length_a   1.000
_cell.length_b   1.000
_cell.length_c   1.000
_cell.angle_alpha   90.00
_cell.angle_beta   90.00
_cell.angle_gamma   90.00
#
_symmetry.space_group_name_H-M   'P 1'
#
loop_
_entity.id
_entity.type
_entity.pdbx_description
1 polymer ?
#
loop_
_entity_poly.entity_id
_entity_poly.type
_entity_poly.pdbx_seq_one_letter_code
_entity_poly.pdbx_strand_id
1 'polypeptide(L)'
;MIENFEGVGDRISSQMKKLKIKQVDICKDTEISKNAISNYVNGNRIPDTLSSYKLSKALKVSMEWLLTGEDSSAPSSENLESTTESLSEIEQELIQEFRQLTDRDKKEVTTFVKFKRNLEKGRAALPSSTLNNGENDTGEEAATSEIA
;
A
#
# COMPACT_ATOMS: atom_id res chain seq x y z
N MET A 1 -5.19 -7.93 -27.35
CA MET A 1 -6.43 -8.14 -26.58
C MET A 1 -7.14 -6.80 -26.57
N ILE A 2 -8.38 -6.70 -27.07
CA ILE A 2 -9.14 -5.45 -26.92
C ILE A 2 -9.66 -5.50 -25.49
N GLU A 3 -9.10 -4.67 -24.62
CA GLU A 3 -9.69 -4.47 -23.29
C GLU A 3 -11.10 -3.91 -23.47
N ASN A 4 -12.09 -4.67 -23.03
CA ASN A 4 -13.48 -4.23 -23.08
C ASN A 4 -13.76 -3.49 -21.77
N PHE A 5 -13.85 -2.16 -21.82
CA PHE A 5 -14.20 -1.34 -20.65
C PHE A 5 -15.70 -1.39 -20.36
N GLU A 6 -16.24 -2.60 -20.26
CA GLU A 6 -17.64 -2.85 -19.96
C GLU A 6 -17.96 -2.34 -18.54
N GLY A 7 -19.16 -1.78 -18.36
CA GLY A 7 -19.60 -1.23 -17.07
C GLY A 7 -19.04 0.16 -16.72
N VAL A 8 -18.33 0.86 -17.62
CA VAL A 8 -17.89 2.25 -17.36
C VAL A 8 -19.07 3.15 -17.03
N GLY A 9 -20.20 3.00 -17.73
CA GLY A 9 -21.41 3.77 -17.47
C GLY A 9 -21.98 3.54 -16.07
N ASP A 10 -21.96 2.30 -15.59
CA ASP A 10 -22.38 1.95 -14.24
C ASP A 10 -21.46 2.52 -13.17
N ARG A 11 -20.15 2.53 -13.43
CA ARG A 11 -19.14 3.15 -12.55
C ARG A 11 -19.33 4.66 -12.46
N ILE A 12 -19.51 5.34 -13.60
CA ILE A 12 -19.83 6.77 -13.65
C ILE A 12 -21.12 7.04 -12.86
N SER A 13 -22.20 6.31 -13.14
CA SER A 13 -23.48 6.44 -12.46
C SER A 13 -23.38 6.24 -10.95
N SER A 14 -22.62 5.24 -10.52
CA SER A 14 -22.41 4.92 -9.12
C SER A 14 -21.63 6.02 -8.42
N GLN A 15 -20.58 6.58 -9.04
CA GLN A 15 -19.85 7.70 -8.46
C GLN A 15 -20.66 8.99 -8.40
N MET A 16 -21.47 9.26 -9.41
CA MET A 16 -22.39 10.40 -9.37
C MET A 16 -23.33 10.34 -8.17
N LYS A 17 -23.89 9.16 -7.88
CA LYS A 17 -24.73 8.93 -6.70
C LYS A 17 -23.96 9.14 -5.40
N LYS A 18 -22.73 8.62 -5.29
CA LYS A 18 -21.86 8.79 -4.11
C LYS A 18 -21.53 10.26 -3.85
N LEU A 19 -21.21 11.02 -4.89
CA LEU A 19 -20.89 12.45 -4.81
C LEU A 19 -22.13 13.36 -4.77
N LYS A 20 -23.33 12.80 -4.96
CA LYS A 20 -24.61 13.54 -5.04
C LYS A 20 -24.62 14.62 -6.13
N ILE A 21 -23.97 14.35 -7.26
CA ILE A 21 -23.92 15.25 -8.42
C ILE A 21 -24.77 14.71 -9.58
N LYS A 22 -25.27 15.61 -10.44
CA LYS A 22 -26.07 15.27 -11.62
C LYS A 22 -25.23 15.39 -12.90
N GLN A 23 -25.72 14.81 -14.01
CA GLN A 23 -25.03 14.87 -15.31
C GLN A 23 -24.76 16.32 -15.75
N VAL A 24 -25.70 17.22 -15.43
CA VAL A 24 -25.58 18.66 -15.72
C VAL A 24 -24.44 19.34 -14.98
N ASP A 25 -24.06 18.83 -13.80
CA ASP A 25 -22.95 19.37 -13.02
C ASP A 25 -21.63 18.93 -13.66
N ILE A 26 -21.52 17.65 -14.06
CA ILE A 26 -20.36 17.15 -14.80
C ILE A 26 -20.18 17.90 -16.13
N CYS A 27 -21.27 18.20 -16.86
CA CYS A 27 -21.17 18.97 -18.10
C CYS A 27 -20.52 20.35 -17.88
N LYS A 28 -20.84 21.02 -16.77
CA LYS A 28 -20.28 22.33 -16.41
C LYS A 28 -18.80 22.22 -16.03
N ASP A 29 -18.45 21.19 -15.27
CA ASP A 29 -17.09 21.03 -14.74
C ASP A 29 -16.09 20.50 -15.77
N THR A 30 -16.57 19.75 -16.77
CA THR A 30 -15.73 19.06 -17.76
C THR A 30 -15.77 19.68 -19.16
N GLU A 31 -16.74 20.55 -19.44
CA GLU A 31 -17.07 21.05 -20.79
C GLU A 31 -17.41 19.93 -21.79
N ILE A 32 -17.68 18.71 -21.30
CA ILE A 32 -18.17 17.61 -22.14
C ILE A 32 -19.65 17.87 -22.45
N SER A 33 -20.03 17.70 -23.71
CA SER A 33 -21.43 17.88 -24.12
C SER A 33 -22.37 16.95 -23.35
N LYS A 34 -23.60 17.43 -23.09
CA LYS A 34 -24.66 16.65 -22.44
C LYS A 34 -24.93 15.32 -23.16
N ASN A 35 -24.89 15.33 -24.49
CA ASN A 35 -25.09 14.12 -25.29
C ASN A 35 -23.97 13.09 -25.07
N ALA A 36 -22.71 13.53 -25.00
CA ALA A 36 -21.58 12.64 -24.72
C ALA A 36 -21.67 12.06 -23.31
N ILE A 37 -21.92 12.88 -22.29
CA ILE A 37 -22.12 12.43 -20.90
C ILE A 37 -23.23 11.37 -20.81
N SER A 38 -24.39 11.62 -21.44
CA SER A 38 -25.49 10.66 -21.43
C SER A 38 -25.12 9.33 -22.09
N ASN A 39 -24.36 9.36 -23.19
CA ASN A 39 -23.90 8.14 -23.86
C ASN A 39 -22.90 7.35 -23.01
N TYR A 40 -22.04 8.03 -22.24
CA TYR A 40 -21.12 7.38 -21.32
C TYR A 40 -21.87 6.75 -20.15
N VAL A 41 -22.76 7.51 -19.51
CA VAL A 41 -23.56 7.06 -18.35
C VAL A 41 -24.43 5.85 -18.68
N ASN A 42 -25.02 5.82 -19.88
CA ASN A 42 -25.86 4.71 -20.33
C ASN A 42 -25.06 3.52 -20.89
N GLY A 43 -23.72 3.60 -20.94
CA GLY A 43 -22.88 2.52 -21.48
C GLY A 43 -22.88 2.40 -23.01
N ASN A 44 -23.50 3.35 -23.74
CA ASN A 44 -23.55 3.33 -25.20
C ASN A 44 -22.20 3.62 -25.85
N ARG A 45 -21.30 4.30 -25.13
CA ARG A 45 -19.97 4.67 -25.62
C ARG A 45 -18.98 4.67 -24.46
N ILE A 46 -17.77 4.21 -24.72
CA ILE A 46 -16.64 4.38 -23.80
C ILE A 46 -16.06 5.79 -23.99
N PRO A 47 -15.79 6.56 -22.92
CA PRO A 47 -15.16 7.86 -23.04
C PRO A 47 -13.77 7.74 -23.68
N ASP A 48 -13.43 8.66 -24.58
CA ASP A 48 -12.07 8.74 -25.11
C ASP A 48 -11.07 9.19 -24.04
N THR A 49 -9.78 9.20 -24.36
CA THR A 49 -8.71 9.49 -23.40
C THR A 49 -8.91 10.85 -22.69
N LEU A 50 -9.24 11.90 -23.44
CA LEU A 50 -9.43 13.24 -22.87
C LEU A 50 -10.70 13.30 -22.01
N SER A 51 -11.80 12.69 -22.47
CA SER A 51 -13.04 12.63 -21.72
C SER A 51 -12.88 11.80 -20.44
N SER A 52 -12.16 10.68 -20.50
CA SER A 52 -11.81 9.84 -19.35
C SER A 52 -10.98 10.61 -18.32
N TYR A 53 -9.99 11.37 -18.77
CA TYR A 53 -9.21 12.25 -17.88
C TYR A 53 -10.11 13.28 -17.19
N LYS A 54 -10.92 14.02 -17.94
CA LYS A 54 -11.83 15.04 -17.40
C LYS A 54 -12.84 14.44 -16.41
N LEU A 55 -13.45 13.31 -16.76
CA LEU A 55 -14.37 12.57 -15.89
C LEU A 55 -13.69 12.10 -14.61
N SER A 56 -12.47 11.56 -14.70
CA SER A 56 -11.72 11.11 -13.51
C SER A 56 -11.51 12.24 -12.49
N LYS A 57 -11.24 13.46 -12.97
CA LYS A 57 -11.09 14.64 -12.12
C LYS A 57 -12.41 15.08 -11.49
N ALA A 58 -13.47 15.16 -12.30
CA ALA A 58 -14.80 15.55 -11.82
C ALA A 58 -15.37 14.52 -10.80
N LEU A 59 -15.13 13.23 -11.04
CA LEU A 59 -15.61 12.13 -10.21
C LEU A 59 -14.65 11.75 -9.08
N LYS A 60 -13.50 12.44 -8.95
CA LYS A 60 -12.48 12.21 -7.91
C LYS A 60 -12.02 10.75 -7.81
N VAL A 61 -11.80 10.12 -8.95
CA VAL A 61 -11.30 8.74 -9.09
C VAL A 61 -10.09 8.70 -10.01
N SER A 62 -9.35 7.59 -10.04
CA SER A 62 -8.31 7.37 -11.04
C SER A 62 -8.93 7.06 -12.41
N MET A 63 -8.19 7.31 -13.50
CA MET A 63 -8.63 6.90 -14.84
C MET A 63 -8.74 5.37 -14.95
N GLU A 64 -7.83 4.64 -14.29
CA GLU A 64 -7.85 3.19 -14.21
C GLU A 64 -9.16 2.71 -13.59
N TRP A 65 -9.48 3.16 -12.37
CA TRP A 65 -10.73 2.78 -11.70
C TRP A 65 -11.97 3.16 -12.51
N LEU A 66 -11.95 4.32 -13.18
CA LEU A 66 -13.05 4.72 -14.05
C LEU A 66 -13.27 3.70 -15.18
N LEU A 67 -12.18 3.24 -15.81
CA LEU A 67 -12.19 2.37 -16.98
C LEU A 67 -12.36 0.89 -16.64
N THR A 68 -11.70 0.39 -15.61
CA THR A 68 -11.66 -1.04 -15.25
C THR A 68 -12.40 -1.37 -13.96
N GLY A 69 -12.56 -0.38 -13.07
CA GLY A 69 -13.11 -0.59 -11.72
C GLY A 69 -12.04 -0.99 -10.70
N GLU A 70 -10.78 -1.08 -11.10
CA GLU A 70 -9.66 -1.44 -10.24
C GLU A 70 -8.97 -0.18 -9.68
N ASP A 71 -8.77 -0.14 -8.37
CA ASP A 71 -8.09 0.99 -7.72
C ASP A 71 -6.57 0.84 -7.85
N SER A 72 -5.97 1.64 -8.74
CA SER A 72 -4.51 1.73 -8.93
C SER A 72 -3.76 2.40 -7.76
N SER A 73 -4.41 2.61 -6.60
CA SER A 73 -3.75 3.11 -5.39
C SER A 73 -2.88 2.06 -4.68
N ALA A 74 -2.85 0.82 -5.16
CA ALA A 74 -1.73 -0.05 -4.89
C ALA A 74 -0.66 0.24 -5.96
N PRO A 75 0.55 0.72 -5.60
CA PRO A 75 1.64 0.73 -6.56
C PRO A 75 1.82 -0.72 -7.03
N SER A 76 1.59 -0.95 -8.32
CA SER A 76 1.91 -2.18 -9.01
C SER A 76 3.43 -2.36 -8.99
N SER A 77 3.94 -2.83 -7.87
CA SER A 77 5.13 -3.65 -7.87
C SER A 77 4.66 -5.05 -8.21
N GLU A 78 4.96 -5.47 -9.42
CA GLU A 78 5.09 -6.89 -9.71
C GLU A 78 5.78 -7.55 -8.50
N ASN A 79 5.12 -8.57 -7.93
CA ASN A 79 5.51 -9.32 -6.73
C ASN A 79 4.96 -8.81 -5.36
N LEU A 80 3.65 -8.88 -5.17
CA LEU A 80 3.11 -9.47 -3.94
C LEU A 80 1.69 -9.99 -4.19
N GLU A 81 1.49 -11.27 -3.91
CA GLU A 81 0.17 -11.90 -3.83
C GLU A 81 -0.77 -11.00 -3.01
N SER A 82 -1.72 -10.36 -3.69
CA SER A 82 -2.85 -9.71 -3.01
C SER A 82 -3.80 -10.81 -2.57
N THR A 83 -3.44 -11.52 -1.52
CA THR A 83 -4.45 -12.13 -0.68
C THR A 83 -5.22 -10.97 -0.05
N THR A 84 -6.53 -10.98 -0.23
CA THR A 84 -7.46 -10.12 0.52
C THR A 84 -7.55 -10.62 1.95
N GLU A 85 -6.40 -10.79 2.60
CA GLU A 85 -6.31 -11.18 3.98
C GLU A 85 -6.61 -9.96 4.84
N SER A 86 -7.70 -10.05 5.59
CA SER A 86 -7.94 -9.16 6.71
C SER A 86 -6.68 -9.13 7.58
N LEU A 87 -6.17 -7.93 7.86
CA LEU A 87 -5.07 -7.74 8.80
C LEU A 87 -5.34 -8.53 10.09
N SER A 88 -4.34 -9.25 10.57
CA SER A 88 -4.39 -9.92 11.87
C SER A 88 -4.56 -8.90 13.00
N GLU A 89 -5.05 -9.35 14.15
CA GLU A 89 -5.28 -8.47 15.32
C GLU A 89 -4.01 -7.70 15.71
N ILE A 90 -2.85 -8.36 15.64
CA ILE A 90 -1.54 -7.75 15.95
C ILE A 90 -1.18 -6.65 14.95
N GLU A 91 -1.45 -6.86 13.67
CA GLU A 91 -1.19 -5.83 12.64
C GLU A 91 -2.12 -4.63 12.81
N GLN A 92 -3.39 -4.88 13.14
CA GLN A 92 -4.36 -3.83 13.41
C GLN A 92 -3.95 -3.00 14.64
N GLU A 93 -3.56 -3.65 15.73
CA GLU A 93 -3.06 -3.01 16.95
C GLU A 93 -1.81 -2.16 16.67
N LEU A 94 -0.82 -2.73 15.97
CA LEU A 94 0.40 -2.02 15.59
C LEU A 94 0.09 -0.76 14.78
N ILE A 95 -0.84 -0.83 13.83
CA ILE A 95 -1.24 0.32 13.01
C ILE A 95 -1.94 1.38 13.87
N GLN A 96 -2.82 0.98 14.79
CA GLN A 96 -3.51 1.91 15.69
C GLN A 96 -2.52 2.69 16.55
N GLU A 97 -1.60 2.01 17.21
CA GLU A 97 -0.56 2.62 18.05
C GLU A 97 0.39 3.49 17.21
N PHE A 98 0.85 2.97 16.07
CA PHE A 98 1.77 3.69 15.19
C PHE A 98 1.18 5.01 14.69
N ARG A 99 -0.15 5.10 14.47
CA ARG A 99 -0.79 6.35 14.03
C ARG A 99 -0.71 7.48 15.06
N GLN A 100 -0.72 7.13 16.35
CA GLN A 100 -0.67 8.08 17.47
C GLN A 100 0.74 8.65 17.71
N LEU A 101 1.76 8.06 17.09
CA LEU A 101 3.14 8.50 17.23
C LEU A 101 3.44 9.79 16.45
N THR A 102 4.46 10.52 16.93
CA THR A 102 5.04 11.65 16.19
C THR A 102 5.79 11.17 14.95
N ASP A 103 6.03 12.06 13.98
CA ASP A 103 6.78 11.71 12.77
C ASP A 103 8.23 11.27 13.07
N ARG A 104 8.81 11.77 14.16
CA ARG A 104 10.12 11.33 14.63
C ARG A 104 10.05 9.87 15.08
N ASP A 105 9.11 9.55 15.96
CA ASP A 105 9.00 8.21 16.54
C ASP A 105 8.57 7.17 15.49
N LYS A 106 7.70 7.57 14.55
CA LYS A 106 7.34 6.75 13.38
C LYS A 106 8.58 6.33 12.57
N LYS A 107 9.54 7.24 12.38
CA LYS A 107 10.81 6.93 11.68
C LYS A 107 11.67 5.96 12.47
N GLU A 108 11.75 6.13 13.79
CA GLU A 108 12.50 5.24 14.68
C GLU A 108 11.90 3.82 14.65
N VAL A 109 10.58 3.68 14.82
CA VAL A 109 9.87 2.39 14.73
C VAL A 109 10.07 1.75 13.35
N THR A 110 9.93 2.51 12.27
CA THR A 110 10.14 2.00 10.91
C THR A 110 11.57 1.48 10.72
N THR A 111 12.55 2.15 11.32
CA THR A 111 13.97 1.75 11.27
C THR A 111 14.17 0.44 12.02
N PHE A 112 13.57 0.30 13.20
CA PHE A 112 13.63 -0.92 13.99
C PHE A 112 12.98 -2.12 13.28
N VAL A 113 11.81 -1.94 12.67
CA VAL A 113 11.14 -2.98 11.87
C VAL A 113 12.03 -3.44 10.71
N LYS A 114 12.63 -2.49 9.97
CA LYS A 114 13.58 -2.80 8.89
C LYS A 114 14.81 -3.56 9.41
N PHE A 115 15.36 -3.15 10.54
CA PHE A 115 16.49 -3.83 11.18
C PHE A 115 16.15 -5.27 11.56
N LYS A 116 15.00 -5.50 12.20
CA LYS A 116 14.53 -6.85 12.56
C LYS A 116 14.33 -7.75 11.32
N ARG A 117 13.71 -7.23 10.26
CA ARG A 117 13.56 -7.95 8.99
C ARG A 117 14.91 -8.34 8.37
N ASN A 118 15.91 -7.47 8.47
CA ASN A 118 17.25 -7.76 7.97
C ASN A 118 17.97 -8.83 8.81
N LEU A 119 17.77 -8.84 10.13
CA LEU A 119 18.29 -9.91 11.00
C LEU A 119 17.68 -11.28 10.68
N GLU A 120 16.37 -11.34 10.39
CA GLU A 120 15.72 -12.60 9.99
C GLU A 120 16.27 -13.11 8.66
N LYS A 121 16.44 -12.23 7.67
CA LYS A 121 17.08 -12.57 6.40
C LYS A 121 18.53 -13.01 6.56
N GLY A 122 19.28 -12.41 7.49
CA GLY A 122 20.66 -12.78 7.80
C GLY A 122 20.79 -14.10 8.57
N ARG A 123 19.86 -14.41 9.48
CA ARG A 123 19.81 -15.69 10.20
C ARG A 123 19.48 -16.86 9.28
N ALA A 124 18.66 -16.64 8.25
CA ALA A 124 18.40 -17.65 7.23
C ALA A 124 19.63 -18.01 6.37
N ALA A 125 20.71 -17.23 6.41
CA ALA A 125 21.92 -17.41 5.61
C ALA A 125 23.11 -18.07 6.36
N LEU A 126 22.97 -18.40 7.65
CA LEU A 126 24.03 -19.06 8.43
C LEU A 126 23.62 -20.52 8.73
N PRO A 127 24.33 -21.54 8.23
CA PRO A 127 24.17 -22.90 8.73
C PRO A 127 24.71 -22.97 10.16
N SER A 128 23.91 -23.51 11.08
CA SER A 128 24.26 -23.74 12.47
C SER A 128 25.57 -24.51 12.61
N SER A 129 26.65 -23.83 12.98
CA SER A 129 27.87 -24.48 13.49
C SER A 129 27.96 -24.22 14.98
N THR A 130 27.61 -25.27 15.72
CA THR A 130 28.08 -25.69 17.05
C THR A 130 29.07 -24.74 17.72
N LEU A 131 28.62 -24.10 18.81
CA LEU A 131 29.52 -23.56 19.83
C LEU A 131 30.31 -24.73 20.42
N ASN A 132 31.58 -24.84 20.05
CA ASN A 132 32.55 -25.69 20.71
C ASN A 132 33.00 -24.98 21.99
N ASN A 133 32.81 -25.62 23.14
CA ASN A 133 33.31 -25.17 24.43
C ASN A 133 34.83 -25.05 24.39
N GLY A 134 35.33 -23.83 24.45
CA GLY A 134 36.68 -23.53 24.89
C GLY A 134 36.61 -22.87 26.25
N GLU A 135 36.43 -23.67 27.30
CA GLU A 135 36.74 -23.26 28.67
C GLU A 135 38.24 -22.97 28.73
N ASN A 136 38.60 -21.69 28.82
CA ASN A 136 39.90 -21.24 29.31
C ASN A 136 39.64 -19.95 30.08
N ASP A 137 39.34 -20.06 31.37
CA ASP A 137 39.73 -19.05 32.36
C ASP A 137 39.64 -19.64 33.78
N THR A 138 40.79 -19.85 34.41
CA THR A 138 40.90 -19.63 35.86
C THR A 138 42.24 -18.95 36.11
N GLY A 139 42.20 -17.62 36.14
CA GLY A 139 42.31 -16.92 37.43
C GLY A 139 43.69 -16.90 38.04
N GLU A 140 44.43 -15.86 37.69
CA GLU A 140 45.44 -15.19 38.50
C GLU A 140 44.88 -14.84 39.89
N GLU A 141 45.50 -15.33 40.98
CA GLU A 141 45.28 -14.80 42.32
C GLU A 141 46.60 -14.70 43.12
N ALA A 142 47.07 -13.45 43.22
CA ALA A 142 47.65 -12.77 44.39
C ALA A 142 48.64 -13.48 45.35
N ALA A 143 49.83 -12.86 45.41
CA ALA A 143 50.42 -12.19 46.60
C ALA A 143 51.32 -12.94 47.61
N THR A 144 52.40 -12.21 47.92
CA THR A 144 53.17 -12.09 49.18
C THR A 144 54.24 -13.12 49.53
N SER A 145 55.50 -12.67 49.37
CA SER A 145 56.53 -12.47 50.42
C SER A 145 56.79 -13.57 51.46
N GLU A 146 58.10 -13.80 51.67
CA GLU A 146 58.77 -13.83 52.98
C GLU A 146 59.54 -15.13 53.34
N ILE A 147 60.88 -15.02 53.25
CA ILE A 147 61.94 -15.44 54.19
C ILE A 147 61.98 -16.92 54.66
N ALA A 148 63.04 -17.64 54.27
CA ALA A 148 64.14 -18.09 55.15
C ALA A 148 65.17 -18.92 54.35
#